data_AF-A0A925YN63-F1
#
_entry.id   AF-A0A925YN63-F1
#
_cell.length_a   1.000
_cell.length_b   1.000
_cell.length_c   1.000
_cell.angle_alpha   90.00
_cell.angle_beta   90.00
_cell.angle_gamma   90.00
#
_symmetry.space_group_name_H-M   'P 1'
#
loop_
_entity.id
_entity.type
_entity.pdbx_description
1 polymer ?
#
loop_
_entity_poly.entity_id
_entity_poly.type
_entity_poly.pdbx_seq_one_letter_code
_entity_poly.pdbx_strand_id
1 'polypeptide(L)'
;MKTPNRDLLVLLKDESRSELSMEFELEQLNEILFHVETLENFCIASEVFDLNKYIIIDNHKKLYKLLSKEELKPFQFIFNKN
;
A
#
# COMPACT_ATOMS: atom_id res chain seq x y z
N MET A 1 4.37 1.00 13.90
CA MET A 1 5.45 0.67 12.94
C MET A 1 6.49 1.78 13.02
N LYS A 2 7.79 1.46 13.03
CA LYS A 2 8.83 2.49 12.91
C LYS A 2 8.50 3.31 11.66
N THR A 3 8.44 4.64 11.76
CA THR A 3 8.30 5.52 10.61
C THR A 3 9.51 5.26 9.70
N PRO A 4 9.35 4.53 8.59
CA PRO A 4 10.38 4.59 7.57
C PRO A 4 10.33 6.03 7.08
N ASN A 5 11.45 6.74 7.03
CA ASN A 5 11.51 7.88 6.12
C ASN A 5 11.19 7.29 4.74
N ARG A 6 9.96 7.51 4.26
CA ARG A 6 9.50 6.94 3.01
C ARG A 6 10.18 7.73 1.91
N ASP A 7 10.99 7.06 1.12
CA ASP A 7 11.52 7.62 -0.11
C ASP A 7 10.36 7.71 -1.13
N LEU A 8 9.53 8.75 -0.98
CA LEU A 8 8.44 9.06 -1.89
C LEU A 8 9.05 9.65 -3.17
N LEU A 9 9.15 8.84 -4.22
CA LEU A 9 9.51 9.32 -5.55
C LEU A 9 8.31 10.07 -6.16
N VAL A 10 8.23 11.38 -5.91
CA VAL A 10 7.19 12.23 -6.50
C VAL A 10 7.75 12.91 -7.75
N LEU A 11 7.30 12.47 -8.92
CA LEU A 11 7.61 13.14 -10.20
C LEU A 11 6.73 14.37 -10.36
N LEU A 12 7.17 15.50 -9.79
CA LEU A 12 6.54 16.80 -10.03
C LEU A 12 7.17 17.44 -11.25
N LYS A 13 6.35 17.74 -12.26
CA LYS A 13 6.75 18.56 -13.41
C LYS A 13 6.37 20.01 -13.11
N ASP A 14 7.20 20.71 -12.35
CA ASP A 14 6.98 22.14 -12.10
C ASP A 14 8.32 22.88 -11.99
N GLU A 15 8.65 23.67 -13.02
CA GLU A 15 9.91 24.42 -13.14
C GLU A 15 9.99 25.63 -12.19
N SER A 16 8.93 25.91 -11.41
CA SER A 16 8.76 27.16 -10.65
C SER A 16 8.52 27.02 -9.14
N ARG A 17 8.64 25.82 -8.56
CA ARG A 17 8.41 25.61 -7.11
C ARG A 17 9.72 25.66 -6.32
N SER A 18 9.68 26.29 -5.13
CA SER A 18 10.81 26.31 -4.21
C SER A 18 10.95 24.96 -3.50
N GLU A 19 12.18 24.57 -3.15
CA GLU A 19 12.49 23.34 -2.40
C GLU A 19 11.67 23.23 -1.10
N LEU A 20 11.52 24.33 -0.37
CA LEU A 20 10.72 24.40 0.87
C LEU A 20 9.24 24.05 0.65
N SER A 21 8.66 24.47 -0.48
CA SER A 21 7.27 24.14 -0.79
C SER A 21 7.10 22.65 -1.13
N MET A 22 8.13 22.04 -1.74
CA MET A 22 8.11 20.60 -2.05
C MET A 22 8.24 19.76 -0.78
N GLU A 23 9.13 20.15 0.14
CA GLU A 23 9.27 19.48 1.45
C GLU A 23 7.95 19.51 2.24
N PHE A 24 7.28 20.66 2.28
CA PHE A 24 6.00 20.79 2.97
C PHE A 24 4.89 19.91 2.36
N GLU A 25 4.84 19.78 1.03
CA GLU A 25 3.88 18.88 0.38
C GLU A 25 4.20 17.41 0.62
N LEU A 26 5.48 17.04 0.63
CA LEU A 26 5.93 15.69 0.97
C LEU A 26 5.55 15.31 2.40
N GLU A 27 5.75 16.21 3.36
CA GLU A 27 5.34 16.00 4.76
C GLU A 27 3.83 15.78 4.88
N GLN A 28 3.02 16.64 4.26
CA GLN A 28 1.57 16.48 4.26
C GLN A 28 1.12 15.16 3.62
N LEU A 29 1.74 14.78 2.49
CA LEU A 29 1.43 13.51 1.85
C LEU A 29 1.81 12.32 2.74
N ASN A 30 2.97 12.37 3.38
CA ASN A 30 3.41 11.33 4.30
C ASN A 30 2.45 11.18 5.50
N GLU A 31 1.97 12.28 6.08
CA GLU A 31 0.97 12.27 7.15
C GLU A 31 -0.35 11.62 6.71
N ILE A 32 -0.85 11.97 5.53
CA ILE A 32 -2.06 11.35 4.98
C ILE A 32 -1.82 9.84 4.82
N LEU A 33 -0.78 9.44 4.11
CA LEU A 33 -0.51 8.04 3.84
C LEU A 33 -0.25 7.24 5.13
N PHE A 34 0.33 7.85 6.16
CA PHE A 34 0.51 7.22 7.47
C PHE A 34 -0.84 6.81 8.11
N HIS A 35 -1.90 7.59 7.90
CA HIS A 35 -3.23 7.28 8.42
C HIS A 35 -4.05 6.36 7.50
N VAL A 36 -3.86 6.43 6.19
CA VAL A 36 -4.68 5.67 5.23
C VAL A 36 -4.11 4.28 4.94
N GLU A 37 -2.81 4.06 5.04
CA GLU A 37 -2.16 2.76 4.76
C GLU A 37 -2.33 1.75 5.92
N THR A 38 -3.57 1.45 6.24
CA THR A 38 -3.93 0.37 7.18
C THR A 38 -4.10 -0.95 6.43
N LEU A 39 -3.88 -2.06 7.14
CA LEU A 39 -4.12 -3.38 6.56
C LEU A 39 -5.59 -3.56 6.18
N GLU A 40 -6.49 -2.94 6.93
CA GLU A 40 -7.93 -2.92 6.68
C GLU A 40 -8.24 -2.27 5.32
N ASN A 41 -7.67 -1.08 5.06
CA ASN A 41 -7.85 -0.37 3.78
C ASN A 41 -7.19 -1.14 2.63
N PHE A 42 -6.00 -1.71 2.87
CA PHE A 42 -5.31 -2.53 1.89
C PHE A 42 -6.15 -3.76 1.48
N CYS A 43 -6.81 -4.42 2.43
CA CYS A 43 -7.70 -5.56 2.16
C CYS A 43 -8.97 -5.18 1.38
N ILE A 44 -9.42 -3.92 1.44
CA ILE A 44 -10.58 -3.45 0.65
C ILE A 44 -10.19 -3.33 -0.82
N ALA A 45 -9.03 -2.75 -1.09
CA ALA A 45 -8.55 -2.47 -2.45
C ALA A 45 -7.87 -3.67 -3.13
N SER A 46 -7.74 -4.79 -2.44
CA SER A 46 -6.96 -5.94 -2.93
C SER A 46 -7.78 -7.23 -2.99
N GLU A 47 -7.30 -8.17 -3.79
CA GLU A 47 -7.65 -9.59 -3.78
C GLU A 47 -6.40 -10.44 -3.90
N VAL A 48 -6.50 -11.73 -3.53
CA VAL A 48 -5.39 -12.67 -3.65
C VAL A 48 -5.77 -13.84 -4.55
N PHE A 49 -4.97 -14.06 -5.57
CA PHE A 49 -5.04 -15.22 -6.45
C PHE A 49 -4.19 -16.32 -5.83
N ASP A 50 -4.82 -17.37 -5.31
CA ASP A 50 -4.13 -18.54 -4.76
C ASP A 50 -4.12 -19.66 -5.80
N LEU A 51 -3.06 -19.71 -6.61
CA LEU A 51 -2.94 -20.72 -7.67
C LEU A 51 -2.65 -22.12 -7.12
N ASN A 52 -2.22 -22.25 -5.86
CA ASN A 52 -2.09 -23.57 -5.23
C ASN A 52 -3.46 -24.25 -5.07
N LYS A 53 -4.52 -23.44 -4.99
CA LYS A 53 -5.89 -23.89 -4.77
C LYS A 53 -6.83 -23.54 -5.91
N TYR A 54 -6.36 -22.81 -6.92
CA TYR A 54 -7.15 -22.30 -8.04
C TYR A 54 -8.37 -21.49 -7.56
N ILE A 55 -8.19 -20.61 -6.59
CA ILE A 55 -9.24 -19.74 -6.06
C ILE A 55 -8.80 -18.27 -6.02
N ILE A 56 -9.80 -17.39 -6.02
CA ILE A 56 -9.63 -15.97 -5.70
C ILE A 56 -10.14 -15.75 -4.28
N ILE A 57 -9.35 -15.04 -3.46
CA ILE A 57 -9.69 -14.64 -2.10
C ILE A 57 -9.95 -13.15 -2.12
N ASP A 58 -11.22 -12.77 -2.04
CA ASP A 58 -11.73 -11.40 -2.03
C ASP A 58 -12.39 -11.01 -0.69
N ASN A 59 -12.65 -12.00 0.16
CA ASN A 59 -13.27 -11.80 1.46
C ASN A 59 -12.32 -11.11 2.43
N HIS A 60 -12.73 -9.96 2.94
CA HIS A 60 -11.93 -9.09 3.82
C HIS A 60 -11.32 -9.81 5.03
N LYS A 61 -12.10 -10.64 5.75
CA LYS A 61 -11.60 -11.37 6.94
C LYS A 61 -10.53 -12.41 6.56
N LYS A 62 -10.71 -13.08 5.41
CA LYS A 62 -9.74 -14.06 4.91
C LYS A 62 -8.47 -13.38 4.43
N LEU A 63 -8.61 -12.26 3.70
CA LEU A 63 -7.50 -11.43 3.25
C LEU A 63 -6.69 -10.89 4.43
N TYR A 64 -7.36 -10.28 5.42
CA TYR A 64 -6.70 -9.77 6.61
C TYR A 64 -5.86 -10.85 7.28
N LYS A 65 -6.42 -12.04 7.50
CA LYS A 65 -5.69 -13.16 8.10
C LYS A 65 -4.54 -13.67 7.24
N LEU A 66 -4.68 -13.64 5.92
CA LEU A 66 -3.66 -14.08 4.98
C LEU A 66 -2.50 -13.09 4.91
N LEU A 67 -2.80 -11.80 4.81
CA LEU A 67 -1.88 -10.68 4.66
C LEU A 67 -1.26 -10.22 5.98
N SER A 68 -1.83 -10.60 7.12
CA SER A 68 -1.22 -10.44 8.45
C SER A 68 -0.03 -11.37 8.69
N LYS A 69 0.22 -12.33 7.79
CA LYS A 69 1.38 -13.23 7.90
C LYS A 69 2.63 -12.53 7.40
N GLU A 70 3.78 -12.88 7.98
CA GLU A 70 5.08 -12.36 7.52
C GLU A 70 5.35 -12.70 6.05
N GLU A 71 4.96 -13.90 5.61
CA GLU A 71 5.17 -14.35 4.23
C GLU A 71 3.93 -15.05 3.65
N LEU A 72 3.70 -14.80 2.36
CA LEU A 72 2.75 -15.54 1.55
C LEU A 72 3.36 -16.85 1.07
N LYS A 73 2.50 -17.84 0.79
CA LYS A 73 2.98 -19.06 0.14
C LYS A 73 3.38 -18.74 -1.31
N PRO A 74 4.32 -19.51 -1.90
CA PRO A 74 4.57 -19.46 -3.32
C PRO A 74 3.25 -19.56 -4.11
N PHE A 75 3.16 -18.86 -5.24
CA PHE A 75 1.98 -18.81 -6.10
C PHE A 75 0.71 -18.22 -5.48
N GLN A 76 0.85 -17.43 -4.42
CA GLN A 76 -0.17 -16.50 -3.95
C GLN A 76 0.20 -15.09 -4.39
N PHE A 77 -0.64 -14.48 -5.21
CA PHE A 77 -0.37 -13.17 -5.79
C PHE A 77 -1.41 -12.17 -5.30
N ILE A 78 -0.94 -11.04 -4.76
CA ILE A 78 -1.79 -9.92 -4.40
C ILE A 78 -2.06 -9.10 -5.66
N PHE A 79 -3.33 -8.83 -5.93
CA PHE A 79 -3.76 -7.99 -7.03
C PHE A 79 -4.54 -6.81 -6.49
N ASN A 80 -4.22 -5.62 -7.00
CA ASN A 80 -5.00 -4.42 -6.75
C ASN A 80 -6.24 -4.43 -7.66
N LYS A 81 -7.40 -4.06 -7.12
CA LYS A 81 -8.67 -4.02 -7.85
C LYS A 81 -8.88 -2.75 -8.68
N ASN A 82 -8.03 -1.74 -8.52
CA ASN A 82 -8.09 -0.47 -9.25
C ASN A 82 -7.48 -0.54 -10.65
#